data_AF-A0A2S8UL97-F1
#
_entry.id   AF-A0A2S8UL97-F1
#
_cell.length_a   1.000
_cell.length_b   1.000
_cell.length_c   1.000
_cell.angle_alpha   90.00
_cell.angle_beta   90.00
_cell.angle_gamma   90.00
#
_symmetry.space_group_name_H-M   'P 1'
#
loop_
_entity.id
_entity.type
_entity.pdbx_description
1 polymer ?
#
loop_
_entity_poly.entity_id
_entity_poly.type
_entity_poly.pdbx_seq_one_letter_code
_entity_poly.pdbx_strand_id
1 'polypeptide(L)'
;MTRCAHYRGPTDIIAIRFACCGDHYPCHLCHEESAGHPAAQWAPDQHDTQAILCGACGHELTIAEYFAVTACPRCAALFNERCALHRDHYFQPNPG
;
A
#
# COMPACT_ATOMS: atom_id res chain seq x y z
N MET A 1 -0.57 11.67 -4.53
CA MET A 1 -1.86 11.42 -5.23
C MET A 1 -2.15 9.93 -5.11
N THR A 2 -3.22 9.52 -4.42
CA THR A 2 -3.50 8.10 -4.12
C THR A 2 -4.26 7.38 -5.24
N ARG A 3 -4.60 8.07 -6.34
CA ARG A 3 -5.28 7.47 -7.48
C ARG A 3 -4.25 7.03 -8.53
N CYS A 4 -4.29 5.76 -8.87
CA CYS A 4 -3.46 5.16 -9.89
C CYS A 4 -4.06 5.36 -11.30
N ALA A 5 -3.21 5.49 -12.31
CA ALA A 5 -3.66 5.46 -13.71
C ALA A 5 -3.84 4.02 -14.22
N HIS A 6 -3.07 3.06 -13.67
CA HIS A 6 -3.04 1.63 -14.04
C HIS A 6 -4.21 0.85 -13.43
N TYR A 7 -4.55 1.12 -12.17
CA TYR A 7 -5.69 0.50 -11.48
C TYR A 7 -6.74 1.59 -11.18
N ARG A 8 -7.93 1.45 -11.75
CA ARG A 8 -9.00 2.48 -11.70
C ARG A 8 -10.30 1.97 -11.09
N GLY A 9 -10.22 1.04 -10.15
CA GLY A 9 -11.33 0.63 -9.33
C GLY A 9 -11.78 1.75 -8.39
N PRO A 10 -13.06 1.79 -8.01
CA PRO A 10 -13.59 2.78 -7.06
C PRO A 10 -12.98 2.67 -5.66
N THR A 11 -12.32 1.55 -5.34
CA THR A 11 -11.66 1.26 -4.05
C THR A 11 -10.14 1.31 -4.14
N ASP A 12 -9.55 1.66 -5.29
CA ASP A 12 -8.11 1.92 -5.47
C ASP A 12 -7.74 3.30 -4.92
N ILE A 13 -7.92 3.45 -3.61
CA ILE A 13 -7.79 4.72 -2.90
C ILE A 13 -6.60 4.76 -1.96
N ILE A 14 -5.81 3.69 -1.86
CA ILE A 14 -4.63 3.65 -1.00
C ILE A 14 -3.38 4.16 -1.73
N ALA A 15 -2.41 4.67 -0.99
CA ALA A 15 -1.03 4.76 -1.43
C ALA A 15 -0.13 4.01 -0.45
N ILE A 16 0.87 3.32 -0.98
CA ILE A 16 1.80 2.49 -0.24
C ILE A 16 3.13 3.24 -0.16
N ARG A 17 3.68 3.31 1.04
CA ARG A 17 5.04 3.77 1.30
C ARG A 17 6.02 2.67 0.91
N PHE A 18 6.94 2.96 0.02
CA PHE A 18 7.91 1.97 -0.46
C PHE A 18 9.11 1.86 0.47
N ALA A 19 9.56 0.64 0.76
CA ALA A 19 10.68 0.39 1.68
C ALA A 19 12.01 0.96 1.18
N CYS A 20 12.17 1.10 -0.14
CA CYS A 20 13.40 1.58 -0.76
C CYS A 20 13.64 3.10 -0.61
N CYS A 21 12.58 3.90 -0.61
CA CYS A 21 12.70 5.37 -0.63
C CYS A 21 11.86 6.10 0.42
N GLY A 22 10.88 5.44 1.03
CA GLY A 22 9.97 6.07 1.99
C GLY A 22 8.89 6.94 1.36
N ASP A 23 8.79 6.98 0.02
CA ASP A 23 7.78 7.73 -0.70
C ASP A 23 6.50 6.93 -0.92
N HIS A 24 5.37 7.64 -0.99
CA HIS A 24 4.07 7.05 -1.21
C HIS A 24 3.70 7.02 -2.69
N TYR A 25 3.43 5.82 -3.21
CA TYR A 25 2.90 5.63 -4.56
C TYR A 25 1.59 4.84 -4.51
N PRO A 26 0.64 5.10 -5.43
CA PRO A 26 -0.62 4.38 -5.46
C PRO A 26 -0.46 2.92 -5.94
N CYS A 27 0.66 2.58 -6.63
CA CYS A 27 1.03 1.21 -6.95
C CYS A 27 2.51 1.05 -7.34
N HIS A 28 2.96 -0.20 -7.54
CA HIS A 28 4.31 -0.56 -7.97
C HIS A 28 4.67 -0.06 -9.38
N LEU A 29 3.72 -0.02 -10.32
CA LEU A 29 3.97 0.52 -11.66
C LEU A 29 4.21 2.03 -11.62
N CYS A 30 3.41 2.78 -10.84
CA CYS A 30 3.64 4.21 -10.64
C CYS A 30 5.01 4.49 -10.01
N HIS A 31 5.45 3.64 -9.08
CA HIS A 31 6.79 3.73 -8.52
C HIS A 31 7.86 3.44 -9.59
N GLU A 32 7.76 2.33 -10.32
CA GLU A 32 8.72 1.93 -11.36
C GLU A 32 8.90 3.01 -12.43
N GLU A 33 7.82 3.68 -12.84
CA GLU A 33 7.84 4.77 -13.82
C GLU A 33 8.50 6.06 -13.29
N SER A 34 8.50 6.29 -11.97
CA SER A 34 8.83 7.60 -11.38
C SER A 34 10.09 7.61 -10.52
N ALA A 35 10.43 6.50 -9.86
CA ALA A 35 11.44 6.46 -8.81
C ALA A 35 12.87 6.30 -9.35
N GLY A 36 13.03 5.77 -10.57
CA GLY A 36 14.35 5.55 -11.18
C GLY A 36 15.19 4.47 -10.51
N HIS A 37 14.60 3.68 -9.60
CA HIS A 37 15.23 2.56 -8.92
C HIS A 37 14.21 1.41 -8.72
N PRO A 38 14.66 0.16 -8.52
CA PRO A 38 13.76 -0.95 -8.22
C PRO A 38 13.04 -0.75 -6.87
N ALA A 39 11.85 -1.34 -6.76
CA ALA A 39 11.11 -1.40 -5.51
C ALA A 39 11.77 -2.40 -4.54
N ALA A 40 11.79 -2.06 -3.25
CA ALA A 40 12.11 -2.99 -2.17
C ALA A 40 10.83 -3.36 -1.41
N GLN A 41 10.78 -4.59 -0.91
CA GLN A 41 9.70 -5.08 -0.07
C GLN A 41 10.00 -4.81 1.40
N TRP A 42 8.95 -4.56 2.19
CA TRP A 42 9.03 -4.57 3.64
C TRP A 42 9.19 -6.00 4.15
N ALA A 43 10.11 -6.19 5.09
CA ALA A 43 10.30 -7.47 5.76
C ALA A 43 9.23 -7.71 6.85
N PRO A 44 8.98 -8.97 7.23
CA PRO A 44 7.92 -9.31 8.19
C PRO A 44 8.06 -8.66 9.57
N ASP A 45 9.30 -8.48 10.03
CA ASP A 45 9.65 -7.79 11.28
C ASP A 45 9.42 -6.27 11.22
N GLN A 46 9.12 -5.73 10.03
CA GLN A 46 8.84 -4.32 9.80
C GLN A 46 7.34 -4.05 9.59
N HIS A 47 6.47 -5.06 9.71
CA HIS A 47 5.04 -4.91 9.43
C HIS A 47 4.28 -3.97 10.39
N ASP A 48 4.89 -3.59 11.51
CA ASP A 48 4.36 -2.53 12.40
C ASP A 48 4.59 -1.10 11.85
N THR A 49 5.24 -0.96 10.69
CA THR A 49 5.49 0.34 10.05
C THR A 49 4.22 0.92 9.45
N GLN A 50 3.96 2.21 9.70
CA GLN A 50 2.93 3.00 9.02
C GLN A 50 3.31 3.21 7.55
N ALA A 51 2.76 2.38 6.67
CA ALA A 51 3.10 2.36 5.25
C ALA A 51 1.87 2.48 4.33
N ILE A 52 0.65 2.50 4.88
CA ILE A 52 -0.56 2.49 4.06
C ILE A 52 -1.36 3.76 4.30
N LEU A 53 -1.36 4.65 3.32
CA LEU A 53 -2.10 5.90 3.36
C LEU A 53 -3.50 5.73 2.75
N CYS A 54 -4.55 5.97 3.53
CA CYS A 54 -5.91 6.06 3.04
C CYS A 54 -6.12 7.38 2.29
N GLY A 55 -6.35 7.32 0.99
CA GLY A 55 -6.61 8.50 0.16
C GLY A 55 -7.96 9.17 0.36
N ALA A 56 -8.91 8.53 1.05
CA ALA A 56 -10.20 9.15 1.37
C ALA A 56 -10.11 10.11 2.57
N CYS A 57 -9.28 9.80 3.58
CA CYS A 57 -9.24 10.57 4.82
C CYS A 57 -7.83 10.94 5.33
N GLY A 58 -6.78 10.50 4.63
CA GLY A 58 -5.38 10.74 4.97
C GLY A 58 -4.84 9.93 6.15
N HIS A 59 -5.61 8.97 6.68
CA HIS A 59 -5.13 8.13 7.78
C HIS A 59 -4.05 7.16 7.30
N GLU A 60 -2.93 7.09 8.01
CA GLU A 60 -1.90 6.08 7.81
C GLU A 60 -2.16 4.88 8.73
N LEU A 61 -2.16 3.69 8.14
CA LEU A 61 -2.24 2.40 8.83
C LEU A 61 -0.88 1.71 8.79
N THR A 62 -0.63 0.86 9.78
CA THR A 62 0.48 -0.09 9.70
C THR A 62 0.20 -1.16 8.65
N ILE A 63 1.25 -1.84 8.19
CA ILE A 63 1.13 -2.96 7.25
C ILE A 63 0.30 -4.09 7.90
N ALA A 64 0.57 -4.39 9.17
CA ALA A 64 -0.17 -5.37 9.94
C ALA A 64 -1.67 -5.02 10.08
N GLU A 65 -2.00 -3.77 10.40
CA GLU A 65 -3.39 -3.30 10.45
C GLU A 65 -4.08 -3.43 9.09
N TYR A 66 -3.40 -3.03 8.02
CA TYR A 66 -3.93 -3.14 6.66
C TYR A 66 -4.22 -4.59 6.26
N PHE A 67 -3.43 -5.56 6.71
CA PHE A 67 -3.72 -6.98 6.47
C PHE A 67 -4.93 -7.50 7.26
N ALA A 68 -5.32 -6.84 8.35
CA ALA A 68 -6.41 -7.26 9.22
C ALA A 68 -7.77 -6.62 8.88
N VAL A 69 -7.81 -5.62 8.00
CA VAL A 69 -9.04 -4.85 7.70
C VAL A 69 -9.36 -4.83 6.20
N THR A 70 -10.64 -4.73 5.88
CA THR A 70 -11.13 -4.56 4.49
C THR A 70 -11.52 -3.11 4.17
N ALA A 71 -11.49 -2.23 5.17
CA ALA A 71 -11.85 -0.82 5.06
C ALA A 71 -11.00 0.03 5.99
N CYS A 72 -10.91 1.33 5.70
CA CYS A 72 -10.21 2.26 6.57
C CYS A 72 -10.88 2.31 7.95
N PRO A 73 -10.16 2.03 9.06
CA PRO A 73 -10.74 2.04 10.40
C PRO A 73 -11.19 3.44 10.84
N ARG A 74 -10.69 4.49 10.17
CA ARG A 74 -11.03 5.89 10.48
C ARG A 74 -12.26 6.41 9.74
N CYS A 75 -12.44 6.06 8.47
CA CYS A 75 -13.50 6.64 7.62
C CYS A 75 -14.42 5.63 6.96
N ALA A 76 -14.22 4.33 7.21
CA ALA A 76 -14.97 3.22 6.64
C ALA A 76 -14.93 3.12 5.09
N ALA A 77 -14.07 3.89 4.42
CA ALA A 77 -13.86 3.75 2.99
C ALA A 77 -13.30 2.36 2.68
N LEU A 78 -13.93 1.65 1.74
CA LEU A 78 -13.54 0.29 1.36
C LEU A 78 -12.19 0.29 0.66
N PHE A 79 -11.33 -0.66 1.02
CA PHE A 79 -10.08 -0.92 0.33
C PHE A 79 -10.29 -1.92 -0.79
N ASN A 80 -9.47 -1.83 -1.83
CA ASN A 80 -9.52 -2.80 -2.91
C ASN A 80 -8.90 -4.13 -2.46
N GLU A 81 -9.73 -5.14 -2.23
CA GLU A 81 -9.27 -6.50 -1.96
C GLU A 81 -8.41 -7.08 -3.12
N ARG A 82 -8.52 -6.53 -4.34
CA ARG A 82 -7.67 -6.93 -5.47
C ARG A 82 -6.27 -6.32 -5.40
N CYS A 83 -6.05 -5.23 -4.65
CA CYS A 83 -4.69 -4.80 -4.30
C CYS A 83 -3.96 -5.88 -3.48
N ALA A 84 -4.71 -6.74 -2.79
CA ALA A 84 -4.16 -7.87 -2.06
C ALA A 84 -3.42 -8.88 -2.96
N LEU A 85 -3.78 -8.95 -4.26
CA LEU A 85 -3.10 -9.80 -5.26
C LEU A 85 -1.70 -9.31 -5.62
N HIS A 86 -1.41 -8.03 -5.39
CA HIS A 86 -0.11 -7.43 -5.68
C HIS A 86 0.73 -7.23 -4.41
N ARG A 87 0.33 -7.81 -3.26
CA ARG A 87 1.05 -7.65 -1.99
C ARG A 87 2.51 -8.04 -2.09
N ASP A 88 2.81 -9.06 -2.89
CA ASP A 88 4.17 -9.54 -3.11
C ASP A 88 5.05 -8.51 -3.82
N HIS A 89 4.53 -7.42 -4.39
CA HIS A 89 5.37 -6.32 -4.88
C HIS A 89 5.83 -5.35 -3.77
N TYR A 90 5.21 -5.41 -2.58
CA TYR A 90 5.43 -4.44 -1.49
C TYR A 90 5.86 -5.09 -0.17
N PHE A 91 5.43 -6.31 0.10
CA PHE A 91 5.59 -6.99 1.39
C PHE A 91 6.13 -8.39 1.19
N GLN A 92 7.07 -8.80 2.03
CA GLN A 92 7.46 -10.20 2.14
C GLN A 92 6.37 -10.97 2.90
N PRO A 93 6.10 -12.24 2.53
CA PRO A 93 5.21 -13.08 3.31
C PRO A 93 5.80 -13.30 4.70
N ASN A 94 4.94 -13.35 5.73
CA ASN A 94 5.39 -13.80 7.05
C ASN A 94 6.02 -15.21 6.92
N PRO A 95 7.16 -15.50 7.58
CA PRO A 95 7.64 -16.86 7.68
C PRO A 95 6.56 -17.66 8.42
N GLY A 96 6.00 -18.66 7.73
CA GLY A 96 5.00 -19.57 8.30
C GLY A 96 5.55 -20.46 9.40
#